data_AF-A0A6N9HQ36-F1
#
_entry.id   AF-A0A6N9HQ36-F1
#
_cell.length_a   1.000
_cell.length_b   1.000
_cell.length_c   1.000
_cell.angle_alpha   90.00
_cell.angle_beta   90.00
_cell.angle_gamma   90.00
#
_symmetry.space_group_name_H-M   'P 1'
#
loop_
_entity.id
_entity.type
_entity.pdbx_description
1 polymer ?
#
loop_
_entity_poly.entity_id
_entity_poly.type
_entity_poly.pdbx_seq_one_letter_code
_entity_poly.pdbx_strand_id
1 'polypeptide(L)'
;MKLRFAKASAVALAACVLAGCQSNPSLYQWGSYQPQVYKHLNGESPNQQIADLEKDLQQMASAGKKPPPGFHAHLGMLYSAVGRNELVAAQFQEEKRLFPESATYMNRLLETMSKERN
;
A
#
# COMPACT_ATOMS: atom_id res chain seq x y z
N MET A 1 23.06 -18.02 -58.12
CA MET A 1 22.99 -17.08 -56.98
C MET A 1 22.24 -17.76 -55.83
N LYS A 2 22.95 -18.46 -54.93
CA LYS A 2 22.31 -19.24 -53.85
C LYS A 2 21.94 -18.28 -52.71
N LEU A 3 20.65 -18.03 -52.55
CA LEU A 3 20.07 -17.17 -51.52
C LEU A 3 20.45 -17.69 -50.11
N ARG A 4 21.35 -16.98 -49.42
CA ARG A 4 21.73 -17.21 -48.02
C ARG A 4 20.66 -16.67 -47.06
N PHE A 5 19.41 -17.12 -47.17
CA PHE A 5 18.29 -16.57 -46.38
C PHE A 5 17.99 -17.38 -45.10
N ALA A 6 18.46 -18.63 -45.03
CA ALA A 6 18.14 -19.52 -43.91
C ALA A 6 18.77 -19.12 -42.55
N LYS A 7 19.90 -18.40 -42.54
CA LYS A 7 20.56 -17.96 -41.30
C LYS A 7 19.96 -16.66 -40.73
N ALA A 8 19.33 -15.84 -41.56
CA ALA A 8 18.75 -14.56 -41.14
C ALA A 8 17.42 -14.76 -40.37
N SER A 9 16.63 -15.78 -40.72
CA SER A 9 15.36 -16.09 -40.03
C SER A 9 15.55 -16.58 -38.60
N ALA A 10 16.61 -17.33 -38.30
CA ALA A 10 16.86 -17.83 -36.94
C ALA A 10 17.21 -16.71 -35.94
N VAL A 11 17.91 -15.67 -36.42
CA VAL A 11 18.30 -14.51 -35.60
C VAL A 11 17.10 -13.60 -35.31
N ALA A 12 16.21 -13.42 -36.29
CA ALA A 12 14.99 -12.61 -36.12
C ALA A 12 14.00 -13.26 -35.14
N LEU A 13 13.88 -14.59 -35.16
CA LEU A 13 12.98 -15.31 -34.24
C LEU A 13 13.52 -15.30 -32.79
N ALA A 14 14.83 -15.35 -32.59
CA ALA A 14 15.46 -15.25 -31.27
C ALA A 14 15.30 -13.87 -30.63
N ALA A 15 15.30 -12.79 -31.43
CA ALA A 15 15.10 -11.42 -30.93
C ALA A 15 13.69 -11.17 -30.39
N CYS A 16 12.66 -11.84 -30.95
CA CYS A 16 11.28 -11.70 -30.48
C CYS A 16 11.03 -12.36 -29.11
N VAL A 17 11.84 -13.36 -28.71
CA VAL A 17 11.67 -14.06 -27.42
C VAL A 17 12.18 -13.20 -26.24
N LEU A 18 12.99 -12.19 -26.49
CA LEU A 18 13.59 -11.31 -25.46
C LEU A 18 12.74 -10.09 -25.10
N ALA A 19 11.61 -9.85 -25.80
CA ALA A 19 10.73 -8.70 -25.56
C ALA A 19 9.68 -8.92 -24.43
N GLY A 20 9.86 -9.94 -23.57
CA GLY A 20 8.87 -10.37 -22.58
C GLY A 20 8.89 -9.67 -21.21
N CYS A 21 9.87 -8.80 -20.91
CA CYS A 21 9.91 -8.10 -19.63
C CYS A 21 9.19 -6.74 -19.70
N GLN A 22 7.86 -6.76 -19.55
CA GLN A 22 7.10 -5.56 -19.19
C GLN A 22 7.01 -5.47 -17.67
N SER A 23 7.72 -4.51 -17.07
CA SER A 23 7.48 -4.15 -15.67
C SER A 23 6.11 -3.45 -15.60
N ASN A 24 5.10 -4.14 -15.05
CA ASN A 24 3.83 -3.49 -14.77
C ASN A 24 4.03 -2.49 -13.64
N PRO A 25 3.62 -1.22 -13.81
CA PRO A 25 3.66 -0.27 -12.72
C PRO A 25 2.81 -0.80 -11.57
N SER A 26 3.35 -0.76 -10.35
CA SER A 26 2.62 -1.19 -9.16
C SER A 26 1.34 -0.38 -8.99
N LEU A 27 0.23 -1.07 -8.70
CA LEU A 27 -1.07 -0.45 -8.42
C LEU A 27 -1.01 0.43 -7.16
N TYR A 28 -0.18 0.04 -6.18
CA TYR A 28 0.00 0.72 -4.90
C TYR A 28 1.45 1.09 -4.67
N GLN A 29 1.67 2.21 -3.97
CA GLN A 29 2.99 2.57 -3.46
C GLN A 29 3.10 2.07 -2.03
N TRP A 30 4.05 1.16 -1.76
CA TRP A 30 4.17 0.53 -0.45
C TRP A 30 4.99 1.35 0.55
N GLY A 31 5.93 2.17 0.08
CA GLY A 31 6.81 2.97 0.95
C GLY A 31 7.50 2.08 1.99
N SER A 32 7.46 2.50 3.25
CA SER A 32 7.96 1.76 4.41
C SER A 32 6.92 0.85 5.07
N TYR A 33 5.70 0.75 4.54
CA TYR A 33 4.55 0.10 5.21
C TYR A 33 4.86 -1.31 5.73
N GLN A 34 5.39 -2.19 4.88
CA GLN A 34 5.68 -3.59 5.25
C GLN A 34 6.71 -3.68 6.40
N PRO A 35 7.86 -2.98 6.35
CA PRO A 35 8.74 -2.84 7.50
C PRO A 35 8.03 -2.35 8.77
N GLN A 36 7.17 -1.34 8.70
CA GLN A 36 6.50 -0.80 9.89
C GLN A 36 5.55 -1.82 10.53
N VAL A 37 4.79 -2.58 9.71
CA VAL A 37 3.95 -3.68 10.22
C VAL A 37 4.80 -4.71 10.96
N TYR A 38 5.96 -5.08 10.41
CA TYR A 38 6.86 -6.03 11.08
C TYR A 38 7.41 -5.49 12.40
N LYS A 39 7.85 -4.22 12.42
CA LYS A 39 8.30 -3.55 13.65
C LYS A 39 7.21 -3.51 14.73
N HIS A 40 5.97 -3.26 14.32
CA HIS A 40 4.82 -3.28 15.24
C HIS A 40 4.63 -4.67 15.87
N LEU A 41 4.68 -5.72 15.06
CA LEU A 41 4.55 -7.11 15.53
C LEU A 41 5.69 -7.52 16.48
N ASN A 42 6.85 -6.86 16.38
CA ASN A 42 7.98 -7.03 17.30
C ASN A 42 7.91 -6.15 18.56
N GLY A 43 6.83 -5.38 18.74
CA GLY A 43 6.62 -4.53 19.92
C GLY A 43 7.43 -3.23 19.92
N GLU A 44 7.92 -2.77 18.77
CA GLU A 44 8.60 -1.48 18.67
C GLU A 44 7.63 -0.29 18.90
N SER A 45 8.20 0.85 19.32
CA SER A 45 7.43 2.05 19.69
C SER A 45 6.53 2.58 18.56
N PRO A 46 5.22 2.78 18.80
CA PRO A 46 4.28 3.28 17.79
C PRO A 46 4.61 4.68 17.25
N ASN A 47 5.22 5.56 18.04
CA ASN A 47 5.41 6.97 17.66
C ASN A 47 6.33 7.14 16.43
N GLN A 48 7.40 6.35 16.34
CA GLN A 48 8.29 6.40 15.17
C GLN A 48 7.60 5.81 13.93
N GLN A 49 6.82 4.75 14.11
CA GLN A 49 6.06 4.11 13.03
C GLN A 49 5.02 5.07 12.45
N ILE A 50 4.29 5.79 13.32
CA ILE A 50 3.35 6.84 12.92
C ILE A 50 4.05 7.88 12.04
N ALA A 51 5.19 8.42 12.50
CA ALA A 51 5.91 9.46 11.76
C ALA A 51 6.38 8.98 10.37
N ASP A 52 6.87 7.74 10.29
CA ASP A 52 7.31 7.14 9.03
C ASP A 52 6.13 6.94 8.06
N LEU A 53 4.98 6.46 8.56
CA LEU A 53 3.77 6.23 7.76
C LEU A 53 3.10 7.55 7.32
N GLU A 54 3.08 8.58 8.16
CA GLU A 54 2.59 9.91 7.78
C GLU A 54 3.45 10.52 6.66
N LYS A 55 4.76 10.37 6.76
CA LYS A 55 5.69 10.81 5.71
C LYS A 55 5.44 10.06 4.40
N ASP A 56 5.23 8.76 4.47
CA ASP A 56 4.89 7.94 3.30
C ASP A 56 3.59 8.42 2.64
N LEU A 57 2.54 8.73 3.41
CA LEU A 57 1.30 9.30 2.86
C LEU A 57 1.52 10.63 2.15
N GLN A 58 2.33 11.53 2.72
CA GLN A 58 2.67 12.81 2.09
C GLN A 58 3.39 12.59 0.74
N GLN A 59 4.35 11.67 0.71
CA GLN A 59 5.07 11.33 -0.52
C GLN A 59 4.15 10.74 -1.57
N MET A 60 3.28 9.79 -1.19
CA MET A 60 2.31 9.17 -2.09
C MET A 60 1.33 10.20 -2.66
N ALA A 61 0.79 11.08 -1.82
CA ALA A 61 -0.11 12.14 -2.23
C ALA A 61 0.57 13.09 -3.24
N SER A 62 1.83 13.50 -2.98
CA SER A 62 2.59 14.36 -3.88
C SER A 62 2.89 13.72 -5.25
N ALA A 63 2.99 12.39 -5.29
CA ALA A 63 3.25 11.62 -6.50
C ALA A 63 1.97 11.11 -7.20
N GLY A 64 0.78 11.45 -6.69
CA GLY A 64 -0.49 10.93 -7.20
C GLY A 64 -0.61 9.41 -7.08
N LYS A 65 0.08 8.80 -6.11
CA LYS A 65 0.05 7.36 -5.83
C LYS A 65 -0.89 7.07 -4.67
N LYS A 66 -1.41 5.84 -4.64
CA LYS A 66 -2.30 5.38 -3.58
C LYS A 66 -1.54 4.47 -2.60
N PRO A 67 -1.79 4.58 -1.28
CA PRO A 67 -1.31 3.61 -0.32
C PRO A 67 -1.98 2.24 -0.55
N PRO A 68 -1.39 1.14 -0.07
CA PRO A 68 -1.95 -0.20 -0.19
C PRO A 68 -3.15 -0.41 0.76
N PRO A 69 -3.98 -1.45 0.53
CA PRO A 69 -5.01 -1.88 1.47
C PRO A 69 -4.44 -2.12 2.87
N GLY A 70 -5.18 -1.67 3.88
CA GLY A 70 -4.84 -1.79 5.29
C GLY A 70 -3.91 -0.69 5.83
N PHE A 71 -3.33 0.16 4.97
CA PHE A 71 -2.41 1.20 5.42
C PHE A 71 -3.07 2.18 6.38
N HIS A 72 -4.26 2.69 6.02
CA HIS A 72 -4.98 3.63 6.85
C HIS A 72 -5.56 2.92 8.07
N ALA A 73 -6.04 1.68 7.94
CA ALA A 73 -6.42 0.87 9.11
C ALA A 73 -5.27 0.70 10.12
N HIS A 74 -4.06 0.42 9.65
CA HIS A 74 -2.88 0.27 10.51
C HIS A 74 -2.50 1.59 11.20
N LEU A 75 -2.48 2.70 10.44
CA LEU A 75 -2.20 4.01 11.01
C LEU A 75 -3.26 4.44 12.05
N GLY A 76 -4.54 4.16 11.80
CA GLY A 76 -5.61 4.36 12.78
C GLY A 76 -5.42 3.51 14.05
N MET A 77 -5.00 2.26 13.91
CA MET A 77 -4.67 1.40 15.04
C MET A 77 -3.48 1.94 15.87
N LEU A 78 -2.43 2.43 15.21
CA LEU A 78 -1.30 3.06 15.90
C LEU A 78 -1.72 4.33 16.64
N TYR A 79 -2.59 5.17 16.05
CA TYR A 79 -3.12 6.34 16.75
C TYR A 79 -3.92 5.98 18.01
N SER A 80 -4.75 4.93 17.93
CA SER A 80 -5.47 4.40 19.09
C SER A 80 -4.49 3.96 20.19
N ALA A 81 -3.42 3.25 19.81
CA ALA A 81 -2.41 2.77 20.75
C ALA A 81 -1.66 3.89 21.50
N VAL A 82 -1.57 5.10 20.92
CA VAL A 82 -0.96 6.28 21.57
C VAL A 82 -1.98 7.27 22.12
N GLY A 83 -3.27 6.92 22.15
CA GLY A 83 -4.34 7.74 22.71
C GLY A 83 -4.78 8.93 21.84
N ARG A 84 -4.38 8.98 20.56
CA ARG A 84 -4.78 10.02 19.58
C ARG A 84 -6.11 9.68 18.92
N ASN A 85 -7.14 9.47 19.73
CA ASN A 85 -8.44 8.95 19.32
C ASN A 85 -9.17 9.85 18.31
N GLU A 86 -8.85 11.15 18.31
CA GLU A 86 -9.36 12.14 17.35
C GLU A 86 -8.93 11.84 15.91
N LEU A 87 -7.79 11.18 15.71
CA LEU A 87 -7.26 10.84 14.39
C LEU A 87 -7.73 9.47 13.87
N VAL A 88 -8.11 8.57 14.78
CA VAL A 88 -8.46 7.18 14.46
C VAL A 88 -9.64 7.11 13.49
N ALA A 89 -10.72 7.86 13.76
CA ALA A 89 -11.92 7.82 12.95
C ALA A 89 -11.68 8.27 11.51
N ALA A 90 -10.83 9.30 11.31
CA ALA A 90 -10.46 9.78 9.99
C ALA A 90 -9.72 8.71 9.18
N GLN A 91 -8.79 7.99 9.82
CA GLN A 91 -8.05 6.91 9.17
C GLN A 91 -8.97 5.74 8.77
N PHE A 92 -9.87 5.30 9.66
CA PHE A 92 -10.81 4.21 9.33
C PHE A 92 -11.83 4.60 8.25
N GLN A 93 -12.25 5.86 8.22
CA GLN A 93 -13.10 6.37 7.15
C GLN A 93 -12.37 6.39 5.81
N GLU A 94 -11.10 6.79 5.80
CA GLU A 94 -10.29 6.83 4.58
C GLU A 94 -9.99 5.42 4.05
N GLU A 95 -9.69 4.46 4.93
CA GLU A 95 -9.56 3.04 4.56
C GLU A 95 -10.84 2.55 3.87
N LYS A 96 -12.00 2.77 4.50
CA LYS A 96 -13.30 2.39 3.93
C LYS A 96 -13.56 3.04 2.57
N ARG A 97 -13.12 4.29 2.39
CA ARG A 97 -13.30 5.04 1.14
C ARG A 97 -12.43 4.50 0.00
N LEU A 98 -11.18 4.14 0.31
CA LEU A 98 -10.24 3.59 -0.67
C LEU A 98 -10.54 2.12 -0.98
N PHE A 99 -11.01 1.37 0.02
CA PHE A 99 -11.17 -0.08 -0.01
C PHE A 99 -12.56 -0.47 0.53
N PRO A 100 -13.62 -0.37 -0.28
CA PRO A 100 -14.99 -0.68 0.14
C PRO A 100 -15.18 -2.13 0.62
N GLU A 101 -14.29 -3.04 0.24
CA GLU A 101 -14.23 -4.41 0.78
C GLU A 101 -13.97 -4.45 2.30
N SER A 102 -13.32 -3.42 2.85
CA SER A 102 -13.05 -3.28 4.29
C SER A 102 -14.24 -2.71 5.06
N ALA A 103 -15.29 -2.22 4.38
CA ALA A 103 -16.34 -1.41 4.97
C ALA A 103 -17.04 -2.07 6.16
N THR A 104 -17.34 -3.37 6.06
CA THR A 104 -17.97 -4.14 7.15
C THR A 104 -17.13 -4.10 8.42
N TYR A 105 -15.81 -4.21 8.31
CA TYR A 105 -14.92 -4.18 9.47
C TYR A 105 -14.75 -2.76 9.99
N MET A 106 -14.48 -1.78 9.11
CA MET A 106 -14.30 -0.37 9.49
C MET A 106 -15.55 0.21 10.18
N ASN A 107 -16.76 -0.13 9.70
CA ASN A 107 -18.00 0.32 10.33
C ASN A 107 -18.13 -0.21 11.76
N ARG A 108 -17.83 -1.49 12.01
CA ARG A 108 -17.86 -2.04 13.37
C ARG A 108 -16.90 -1.30 14.30
N LEU A 109 -15.67 -1.02 13.85
CA LEU A 109 -14.68 -0.28 14.65
C LEU A 109 -15.18 1.14 14.98
N LEU A 110 -15.72 1.86 13.99
CA LEU A 110 -16.25 3.21 14.15
C LEU A 110 -17.47 3.24 15.10
N GLU A 111 -18.34 2.24 15.04
CA GLU A 111 -19.48 2.09 15.95
C GLU A 111 -19.01 1.84 17.39
N THR A 112 -18.03 0.94 17.60
CA THR A 112 -17.47 0.68 18.92
C THR A 112 -16.87 1.95 19.54
N MET A 113 -16.08 2.70 18.79
CA MET A 113 -15.49 3.96 19.26
C MET A 113 -16.54 5.02 19.62
N SER A 114 -17.65 5.07 18.87
CA SER A 114 -18.74 6.02 19.14
C SER A 114 -19.47 5.68 20.43
N LYS A 115 -19.60 4.38 20.74
CA LYS A 115 -20.22 3.90 21.98
C LYS A 115 -19.38 4.21 23.22
N GLU A 116 -18.05 4.12 23.11
CA GLU A 116 -17.13 4.39 24.23
C GLU A 116 -17.02 5.87 24.59
N ARG A 117 -17.45 6.78 23.70
CA ARG A 117 -17.43 8.23 23.92
C ARG A 117 -18.68 8.75 24.66
N ASN A 118 -19.74 7.94 24.76
CA ASN A 118 -21.02 8.28 25.40
C ASN A 118 -21.12 7.65 26.79
#